data_AF-A0A1Z5K5P4-F1
#
_entry.id   AF-A0A1Z5K5P4-F1
#
_cell.length_a   1.000
_cell.length_b   1.000
_cell.length_c   1.000
_cell.angle_alpha   90.00
_cell.angle_beta   90.00
_cell.angle_gamma   90.00
#
_symmetry.space_group_name_H-M   'P 1'
#
loop_
_entity.id
_entity.type
_entity.pdbx_description
1 polymer ?
#
loop_
_entity_poly.entity_id
_entity_poly.type
_entity_poly.pdbx_seq_one_letter_code
_entity_poly.pdbx_strand_id
1 'polypeptide(L)'
;MKAFSSLIASAFLFGHGLAIFQESQFLPRSLLPCGNRGGSEPVKKCDTYIGQGVCANEFERQYDYCYGAINAHSLEQCQLEAAKMGAIGMDYYEDANGTTRCQPLFDNQVTSTEGFACPDGFQLEKVWDGTGPITKVRPSSILTCYSCE
;
A
#
# COMPACT_ATOMS: atom_id res chain seq x y z
N MET A 1 44.70 -55.78 -37.79
CA MET A 1 44.25 -54.64 -38.63
C MET A 1 43.30 -53.78 -37.80
N LYS A 2 43.61 -52.47 -37.68
CA LYS A 2 42.78 -51.35 -37.16
C LYS A 2 42.34 -51.46 -35.68
N ALA A 3 42.34 -50.44 -34.83
CA ALA A 3 42.74 -49.03 -34.92
C ALA A 3 42.63 -48.39 -33.51
N PHE A 4 43.62 -47.55 -33.17
CA PHE A 4 43.57 -46.30 -32.39
C PHE A 4 42.95 -46.19 -30.98
N SER A 5 43.83 -45.74 -30.07
CA SER A 5 43.58 -45.04 -28.81
C SER A 5 42.78 -43.74 -28.92
N SER A 6 42.02 -43.41 -27.87
CA SER A 6 41.95 -42.09 -27.19
C SER A 6 40.89 -42.19 -26.07
N LEU A 7 41.26 -42.20 -24.79
CA LEU A 7 41.44 -41.03 -23.90
C LEU A 7 40.24 -40.06 -23.88
N ILE A 8 39.36 -40.20 -22.87
CA ILE A 8 38.60 -39.10 -22.23
C ILE A 8 38.41 -39.52 -20.76
N ALA A 9 39.33 -39.14 -19.87
CA ALA A 9 39.27 -37.97 -19.00
C ALA A 9 38.26 -38.12 -17.83
N SER A 10 38.80 -38.50 -16.68
CA SER A 10 38.20 -38.38 -15.36
C SER A 10 37.96 -36.91 -14.98
N ALA A 11 36.82 -36.60 -14.39
CA ALA A 11 36.69 -35.47 -13.47
C ALA A 11 35.54 -35.73 -12.49
N PHE A 12 35.86 -36.45 -11.40
CA PHE A 12 35.14 -36.28 -10.14
C PHE A 12 35.50 -34.89 -9.61
N LEU A 13 34.54 -33.98 -9.62
CA LEU A 13 34.63 -32.73 -8.87
C LEU A 13 33.71 -32.85 -7.66
N PHE A 14 34.33 -33.21 -6.53
CA PHE A 14 33.84 -32.81 -5.22
C PHE A 14 33.95 -31.28 -5.14
N GLY A 15 32.86 -30.58 -5.44
CA GLY A 15 32.70 -29.18 -5.09
C GLY A 15 32.30 -29.07 -3.62
N HIS A 16 33.26 -28.74 -2.75
CA HIS A 16 32.94 -28.13 -1.47
C HIS A 16 32.41 -26.72 -1.75
N GLY A 17 31.10 -26.56 -1.77
CA GLY A 17 30.42 -25.26 -1.73
C GLY A 17 29.86 -25.03 -0.33
N LEU A 18 30.70 -24.54 0.58
CA LEU A 18 30.21 -23.81 1.75
C LEU A 18 29.78 -22.42 1.29
N ALA A 19 28.68 -21.93 1.89
CA ALA A 19 28.03 -20.64 1.66
C ALA A 19 27.21 -20.58 0.35
N ILE A 20 25.97 -20.07 0.33
CA ILE A 20 25.44 -18.92 1.05
C ILE A 20 23.96 -19.18 1.38
N PHE A 21 23.59 -18.99 2.65
CA PHE A 21 22.23 -18.63 3.05
C PHE A 21 21.74 -17.50 2.15
N GLN A 22 20.79 -17.75 1.25
CA GLN A 22 19.97 -16.65 0.76
C GLN A 22 18.54 -17.13 0.59
N GLU A 23 17.86 -17.15 1.74
CA GLU A 23 16.49 -16.69 1.86
C GLU A 23 16.29 -15.49 0.92
N SER A 24 15.81 -15.77 -0.28
CA SER A 24 15.10 -14.79 -1.08
C SER A 24 13.71 -15.35 -1.34
N GLN A 25 13.05 -15.71 -0.24
CA GLN A 25 11.62 -15.55 -0.10
C GLN A 25 11.28 -14.05 -0.21
N PHE A 26 11.52 -13.45 -1.36
CA PHE A 26 10.85 -12.21 -1.71
C PHE A 26 9.52 -12.61 -2.34
N LEU A 27 8.59 -13.04 -1.49
CA LEU A 27 7.24 -12.53 -1.69
C LEU A 27 7.42 -11.01 -1.77
N PRO A 28 7.00 -10.35 -2.86
CA PRO A 28 7.20 -8.92 -2.98
C PRO A 28 6.53 -8.29 -1.76
N ARG A 29 7.27 -7.42 -1.06
CA ARG A 29 6.81 -6.67 0.13
C ARG A 29 5.54 -5.83 -0.13
N SER A 30 5.01 -5.86 -1.36
CA SER A 30 3.78 -5.25 -1.85
C SER A 30 2.50 -6.05 -1.55
N LEU A 31 2.58 -7.25 -0.97
CA LEU A 31 1.41 -8.10 -0.64
C LEU A 31 1.10 -8.21 0.87
N LEU A 32 1.75 -7.41 1.72
CA LEU A 32 1.50 -7.45 3.16
C LEU A 32 0.42 -6.43 3.56
N PRO A 33 -0.68 -6.85 4.21
CA PRO A 33 -1.65 -5.93 4.79
C PRO A 33 -0.92 -5.05 5.79
N CYS A 34 -1.05 -3.74 5.60
CA CYS A 34 -0.42 -2.77 6.45
C CYS A 34 -1.15 -2.76 7.80
N GLY A 35 -0.64 -3.54 8.75
CA GLY A 35 -1.17 -3.62 10.11
C GLY A 35 -0.53 -4.81 10.80
N ASN A 36 0.44 -4.53 11.68
CA ASN A 36 1.38 -5.47 12.30
C ASN A 36 2.54 -5.95 11.41
N ARG A 37 3.42 -5.01 11.05
CA ARG A 37 4.84 -5.36 10.92
C ARG A 37 5.36 -5.62 12.33
N GLY A 38 5.59 -6.88 12.69
CA GLY A 38 6.22 -7.30 13.95
C GLY A 38 7.69 -6.89 14.07
N GLY A 39 8.00 -5.64 13.74
CA GLY A 39 9.32 -5.04 13.76
C GLY A 39 9.19 -3.55 14.05
N SER A 40 10.19 -3.00 14.71
CA SER A 40 10.32 -1.63 15.23
C SER A 40 10.31 -0.52 14.16
N GLU A 41 9.47 -0.62 13.13
CA GLU A 41 9.20 0.51 12.26
C GLU A 41 8.23 1.47 12.96
N PRO A 42 8.44 2.81 12.84
CA PRO A 42 7.52 3.77 13.41
C PRO A 42 6.12 3.55 12.84
N VAL A 43 5.11 3.63 13.72
CA VAL A 43 3.70 3.61 13.33
C VAL A 43 3.50 4.73 12.31
N LYS A 44 3.06 4.38 11.10
CA LYS A 44 2.71 5.36 10.06
C LYS A 44 1.71 6.35 10.64
N LYS A 45 1.88 7.64 10.36
CA LYS A 45 0.90 8.68 10.71
C LYS A 45 0.27 9.22 9.45
N CYS A 46 -1.04 9.48 9.49
CA CYS A 46 -1.80 10.02 8.37
C CYS A 46 -2.20 11.49 8.62
N ASP A 47 -1.31 12.28 9.21
CA ASP A 47 -1.57 13.67 9.62
C ASP A 47 -0.90 14.73 8.74
N THR A 48 -0.13 14.32 7.73
CA THR A 48 0.54 15.23 6.80
C THR A 48 -0.47 15.87 5.85
N TYR A 49 -0.83 17.12 6.11
CA TYR A 49 -1.72 17.91 5.27
C TYR A 49 -1.08 18.20 3.90
N ILE A 50 -1.75 17.80 2.82
CA ILE A 50 -1.31 18.08 1.45
C ILE A 50 -2.06 19.28 0.87
N GLY A 51 -3.37 19.39 1.11
CA GLY A 51 -4.17 20.49 0.60
C GLY A 51 -5.68 20.30 0.69
N GLN A 52 -6.39 21.39 0.42
CA GLN A 52 -7.85 21.39 0.29
C GLN A 52 -8.25 20.77 -1.06
N GLY A 53 -8.84 19.58 -1.01
CA GLY A 53 -9.35 18.85 -2.15
C GLY A 53 -9.22 17.34 -2.00
N VAL A 54 -9.33 16.63 -3.12
CA VAL A 54 -9.20 15.17 -3.20
C VAL A 54 -7.75 14.79 -3.44
N CYS A 55 -7.21 13.87 -2.66
CA CYS A 55 -5.86 13.35 -2.89
C CYS A 55 -5.71 12.71 -4.27
N ALA A 56 -4.58 13.01 -4.91
CA ALA A 56 -4.24 12.44 -6.20
C ALA A 56 -2.74 12.20 -6.35
N ASN A 57 -2.39 11.29 -7.26
CA ASN A 57 -1.01 11.07 -7.67
C ASN A 57 -0.52 12.17 -8.63
N GLU A 58 0.72 12.03 -9.11
CA GLU A 58 1.36 13.00 -10.01
C GLU A 58 0.62 13.19 -11.34
N PHE A 59 -0.21 12.21 -11.74
CA PHE A 59 -1.02 12.19 -12.96
C PHE A 59 -2.48 12.59 -12.70
N GLU A 60 -2.78 13.20 -11.55
CA GLU A 60 -4.12 13.59 -11.12
C GLU A 60 -5.12 12.43 -11.00
N ARG A 61 -4.63 11.20 -10.81
CA ARG A 61 -5.49 10.03 -10.56
C ARG A 61 -5.83 9.93 -9.07
N GLN A 62 -7.12 9.76 -8.78
CA GLN A 62 -7.62 9.50 -7.44
C GLN A 62 -7.41 8.03 -7.08
N TYR A 63 -7.49 7.72 -5.80
CA TYR A 63 -7.24 6.39 -5.26
C TYR A 63 -8.54 5.70 -4.90
N ASP A 64 -8.52 4.37 -4.88
CA ASP A 64 -9.60 3.61 -4.27
C ASP A 64 -9.63 3.88 -2.77
N TYR A 65 -10.80 3.80 -2.16
CA TYR A 65 -10.94 4.14 -0.75
C TYR A 65 -11.96 3.30 -0.04
N CYS A 66 -11.75 3.20 1.27
CA CYS A 66 -12.76 2.73 2.20
C CYS A 66 -13.48 3.95 2.76
N TYR A 67 -14.81 3.98 2.83
CA TYR A 67 -15.52 5.07 3.49
C TYR A 67 -16.31 4.59 4.70
N GLY A 68 -16.17 5.33 5.79
CA GLY A 68 -16.93 5.09 7.02
C GLY A 68 -18.33 5.67 6.95
N ALA A 69 -19.15 5.35 7.95
CA ALA A 69 -20.45 5.99 8.12
C ALA A 69 -20.30 7.51 8.36
N ILE A 70 -21.32 8.27 7.95
CA ILE A 70 -21.39 9.72 8.17
C ILE A 70 -21.31 10.01 9.67
N ASN A 71 -20.52 11.02 10.06
CA ASN A 71 -20.32 11.49 11.43
C ASN A 71 -19.78 10.43 12.41
N ALA A 72 -19.28 9.30 11.90
CA ALA A 72 -18.77 8.22 12.76
C ALA A 72 -17.36 8.48 13.31
N HIS A 73 -16.57 9.30 12.61
CA HIS A 73 -15.18 9.58 12.94
C HIS A 73 -14.88 11.08 12.88
N SER A 74 -14.21 11.58 13.92
CA SER A 74 -13.51 12.87 13.84
C SER A 74 -12.29 12.77 12.93
N LEU A 75 -11.67 13.91 12.62
CA LEU A 75 -10.42 13.95 11.83
C LEU A 75 -9.32 13.09 12.49
N GLU A 76 -9.04 13.30 13.78
CA GLU A 76 -8.01 12.56 14.51
C GLU A 76 -8.29 11.05 14.53
N GLN A 77 -9.56 10.66 14.72
CA GLN A 77 -9.95 9.26 14.66
C GLN A 77 -9.76 8.68 13.26
N CYS A 78 -10.12 9.43 12.22
CA CYS A 78 -9.91 9.01 10.84
C CYS A 78 -8.42 8.82 10.50
N GLN A 79 -7.55 9.72 10.97
CA GLN A 79 -6.10 9.62 10.79
C GLN A 79 -5.54 8.38 11.48
N LEU A 80 -6.01 8.08 12.70
CA LEU A 80 -5.63 6.88 13.43
C LEU A 80 -6.09 5.60 12.71
N GLU A 81 -7.33 5.56 12.24
CA GLU A 81 -7.88 4.40 11.51
C GLU A 81 -7.19 4.19 10.17
N ALA A 82 -6.95 5.25 9.39
CA ALA A 82 -6.19 5.19 8.15
C ALA A 82 -4.77 4.62 8.37
N ALA A 83 -4.10 5.07 9.44
CA ALA A 83 -2.79 4.55 9.84
C ALA A 83 -2.83 3.06 10.22
N LYS A 84 -3.84 2.64 10.99
CA LYS A 84 -4.02 1.23 11.39
C LYS A 84 -4.30 0.30 10.21
N MET A 85 -5.04 0.78 9.23
CA MET A 85 -5.30 0.08 7.97
C MET A 85 -4.10 0.14 7.01
N GLY A 86 -3.11 0.98 7.36
CA GLY A 86 -1.99 1.43 6.55
C GLY A 86 -2.38 1.77 5.12
N ALA A 87 -3.38 2.65 5.06
CA ALA A 87 -3.67 3.49 3.92
C ALA A 87 -2.41 4.27 3.47
N ILE A 88 -2.44 4.74 2.23
CA ILE A 88 -1.40 5.64 1.69
C ILE A 88 -1.71 7.12 1.97
N GLY A 89 -2.96 7.40 2.34
CA GLY A 89 -3.47 8.71 2.75
C GLY A 89 -4.92 8.63 3.14
N MET A 90 -5.55 9.79 3.28
CA MET A 90 -6.99 9.90 3.53
C MET A 90 -7.54 11.18 2.94
N ASP A 91 -8.75 11.08 2.40
CA ASP A 91 -9.61 12.24 2.24
C ASP A 91 -10.54 12.35 3.45
N TYR A 92 -10.62 13.54 4.03
CA TYR A 92 -11.57 13.85 5.10
C TYR A 92 -12.64 14.79 4.58
N TYR A 93 -13.87 14.28 4.50
CA TYR A 93 -15.04 15.07 4.16
C TYR A 93 -15.48 15.86 5.39
N GLU A 94 -15.69 17.16 5.21
CA GLU A 94 -16.36 18.04 6.17
C GLU A 94 -17.13 19.12 5.40
N ASP A 95 -18.45 19.21 5.61
CA ASP A 95 -19.27 20.26 5.02
C ASP A 95 -19.67 21.36 6.03
N ALA A 96 -20.31 22.41 5.52
CA ALA A 96 -20.73 23.56 6.31
C ALA A 96 -21.76 23.23 7.42
N ASN A 97 -22.40 22.06 7.37
CA ASN A 97 -23.33 21.59 8.39
C ASN A 97 -22.63 20.74 9.47
N GLY A 98 -21.31 20.57 9.38
CA GLY A 98 -20.54 19.71 10.27
C GLY A 98 -20.71 18.22 9.95
N THR A 99 -21.20 17.88 8.75
CA THR A 99 -21.25 16.49 8.32
C THR A 99 -19.85 16.04 7.99
N THR A 100 -19.39 14.95 8.60
CA THR A 100 -18.05 14.40 8.38
C THR A 100 -18.11 13.01 7.76
N ARG A 101 -17.08 12.65 6.99
CA ARG A 101 -16.89 11.27 6.52
C ARG A 101 -15.40 10.99 6.35
N CYS A 102 -14.97 9.85 6.89
CA CYS A 102 -13.60 9.36 6.76
C CYS A 102 -13.45 8.54 5.48
N GLN A 103 -12.42 8.83 4.68
CA GLN A 103 -12.10 8.08 3.45
C GLN A 103 -10.61 7.68 3.38
N PRO A 104 -10.16 6.63 4.10
CA PRO A 104 -8.80 6.12 3.94
C PRO A 104 -8.56 5.59 2.53
N LEU A 105 -7.44 6.01 1.94
CA LEU A 105 -7.09 5.79 0.54
C LEU A 105 -6.08 4.65 0.39
N PHE A 106 -6.26 3.83 -0.62
CA PHE A 106 -5.41 2.68 -0.90
C PHE A 106 -4.89 2.76 -2.34
N ASP A 107 -3.64 2.32 -2.52
CA ASP A 107 -3.08 2.15 -3.84
C ASP A 107 -3.89 1.10 -4.62
N ASN A 108 -4.26 1.39 -5.87
CA ASN A 108 -5.04 0.48 -6.69
C ASN A 108 -4.34 -0.88 -6.89
N GLN A 109 -3.00 -0.95 -6.81
CA GLN A 109 -2.28 -2.23 -6.85
C GLN A 109 -2.63 -3.14 -5.65
N VAL A 110 -2.98 -2.55 -4.51
CA VAL A 110 -3.42 -3.29 -3.32
C VAL A 110 -4.88 -3.70 -3.47
N THR A 111 -5.75 -2.79 -3.89
CA THR A 111 -7.19 -3.05 -3.98
C THR A 111 -7.54 -3.99 -5.12
N SER A 112 -6.77 -4.00 -6.21
CA SER A 112 -6.93 -4.93 -7.34
C SER A 112 -6.56 -6.38 -7.02
N THR A 113 -5.88 -6.62 -5.88
CA THR A 113 -5.58 -7.98 -5.41
C THR A 113 -6.86 -8.69 -4.99
N GLU A 114 -6.99 -9.96 -5.38
CA GLU A 114 -8.13 -10.80 -5.01
C GLU A 114 -8.24 -10.90 -3.47
N GLY A 115 -9.46 -10.68 -2.95
CA GLY A 115 -9.73 -10.75 -1.51
C GLY A 115 -9.53 -9.45 -0.74
N PHE A 116 -9.12 -8.35 -1.38
CA PHE A 116 -9.12 -7.04 -0.71
C PHE A 116 -10.55 -6.61 -0.32
N ALA A 117 -10.75 -6.33 0.96
CA ALA A 117 -11.98 -5.78 1.51
C ALA A 117 -11.65 -4.71 2.57
N CYS A 118 -12.53 -3.74 2.72
CA CYS A 118 -12.44 -2.77 3.80
C CYS A 118 -12.71 -3.45 5.15
N PRO A 119 -12.11 -2.96 6.24
CA PRO A 119 -12.43 -3.45 7.58
C PRO A 119 -13.87 -3.13 7.97
N ASP A 120 -14.34 -3.79 9.03
CA ASP A 120 -15.69 -3.60 9.55
C ASP A 120 -16.02 -2.12 9.80
N GLY A 121 -17.24 -1.72 9.43
CA GLY A 121 -17.69 -0.33 9.54
C GLY A 121 -17.31 0.56 8.37
N PHE A 122 -16.51 0.06 7.42
CA PHE A 122 -16.16 0.75 6.19
C PHE A 122 -16.69 0.02 4.95
N GLN A 123 -17.00 0.80 3.93
CA GLN A 123 -17.44 0.31 2.63
C GLN A 123 -16.42 0.66 1.56
N LEU A 124 -16.21 -0.26 0.62
CA LEU A 124 -15.21 -0.14 -0.42
C LEU A 124 -15.76 0.59 -1.65
N GLU A 125 -15.08 1.62 -2.10
CA GLU A 125 -15.29 2.28 -3.38
C GLU A 125 -14.09 2.01 -4.30
N LYS A 126 -14.33 1.28 -5.40
CA LYS A 126 -13.31 0.84 -6.39
C LYS A 126 -13.57 1.43 -7.78
N VAL A 127 -13.60 2.75 -7.89
CA VAL A 127 -13.89 3.43 -9.17
C VAL A 127 -12.68 4.18 -9.73
N TRP A 128 -11.52 4.08 -9.07
CA TRP A 128 -10.34 4.87 -9.40
C TRP A 128 -9.11 4.01 -9.70
N ASP A 129 -8.13 4.58 -10.40
CA ASP A 129 -6.93 3.89 -10.88
C ASP A 129 -5.62 4.52 -10.38
N GLY A 130 -5.69 5.29 -9.29
CA GLY A 130 -4.54 5.92 -8.68
C GLY A 130 -3.58 4.91 -8.06
N THR A 131 -2.31 5.08 -8.39
CA THR A 131 -1.18 4.32 -7.85
C THR A 131 -0.04 5.26 -7.48
N GLY A 132 0.83 4.81 -6.58
CA GLY A 132 1.99 5.57 -6.12
C GLY A 132 1.65 6.63 -5.06
N PRO A 133 2.63 7.46 -4.68
CA PRO A 133 2.49 8.43 -3.59
C PRO A 133 1.53 9.57 -3.95
N ILE A 134 0.84 10.08 -2.93
CA ILE A 134 0.01 11.30 -3.03
C ILE A 134 0.95 12.49 -3.19
N THR A 135 0.82 13.21 -4.30
CA THR A 135 1.67 14.38 -4.63
C THR A 135 0.88 15.56 -5.18
N LYS A 136 -0.43 15.37 -5.40
CA LYS A 136 -1.34 16.37 -5.95
C LYS A 136 -2.65 16.37 -5.17
N VAL A 137 -3.40 17.44 -5.35
CA VAL A 137 -4.75 17.61 -4.83
C VAL A 137 -5.62 18.11 -5.97
N ARG A 138 -6.73 17.41 -6.23
CA ARG A 138 -7.77 17.89 -7.15
C ARG A 138 -8.74 18.81 -6.40
N PRO A 139 -9.11 19.98 -6.94
CA PRO A 139 -9.93 20.95 -6.22
C PRO A 139 -11.25 20.35 -5.72
N SER A 140 -11.52 20.49 -4.42
CA SER A 140 -12.81 20.22 -3.79
C SER A 140 -12.93 21.07 -2.52
N SER A 141 -14.09 21.69 -2.31
CA SER A 141 -14.33 22.58 -1.17
C SER A 141 -14.75 21.85 0.11
N ILE A 142 -14.98 20.54 0.03
CA ILE A 142 -15.55 19.71 1.13
C ILE A 142 -14.62 18.59 1.56
N LEU A 143 -13.53 18.35 0.83
CA LEU A 143 -12.57 17.29 1.13
C LEU A 143 -11.23 17.90 1.45
N THR A 144 -10.55 17.32 2.42
CA THR A 144 -9.18 17.68 2.77
C THR A 144 -8.28 16.47 2.62
N CYS A 145 -7.19 16.63 1.90
CA CYS A 145 -6.25 15.56 1.58
C CYS A 145 -5.09 15.51 2.59
N TYR A 146 -4.84 14.31 3.12
CA TYR A 146 -3.69 13.99 3.96
C TYR A 146 -2.94 12.76 3.43
N SER A 147 -1.60 12.77 3.51
CA SER A 147 -0.77 11.59 3.22
C SER A 147 -0.42 10.82 4.49
N CYS A 148 -0.08 9.53 4.33
CA CYS A 148 0.46 8.70 5.40
C CYS A 148 1.97 8.47 5.24
N GLU A 149 2.75 8.76 6.28
CA GLU A 149 4.23 8.64 6.32
C GLU A 149 4.71 7.74 7.47
#